data_AF-A0A970W5F7-F1
#
_entry.id   AF-A0A970W5F7-F1
#
_cell.length_a   1.000
_cell.length_b   1.000
_cell.length_c   1.000
_cell.angle_alpha   90.00
_cell.angle_beta   90.00
_cell.angle_gamma   90.00
#
_symmetry.space_group_name_H-M   'P 1'
#
loop_
_entity.id
_entity.type
_entity.pdbx_description
1 polymer ?
#
loop_
_entity_poly.entity_id
_entity_poly.type
_entity_poly.pdbx_seq_one_letter_code
_entity_poly.pdbx_strand_id
1 'polypeptide(L)'
;MSEYINNQTKRQEALKQVIRQLHDGRTVDEVKAQFAELLEDVGATEIAQLEQALISEGLPETEVKRLCDVHVAVFRESLEAEAKPESLPGHPVHTFLAENAAAAKVLDELGAALEALKASPGLATLGQARQALAKMREYEKHYLRKENILFPYLEKHDFRGPSAVMWAIHDDVRADWKALAALLERGPAGGPAALKDEVNRLYLSMSTAVREMFFKEQNILHPAALEKLSLEEWAAVRAQEAEIG
;
A
#
# COMPACT_ATOMS: atom_id res chain seq x y z
N MET A 1 11.89 10.66 -31.65
CA MET A 1 10.60 10.30 -31.01
C MET A 1 10.24 8.83 -31.19
N SER A 2 10.46 8.19 -32.36
CA SER A 2 10.16 6.76 -32.54
C SER A 2 11.08 5.81 -31.77
N GLU A 3 12.37 6.13 -31.59
CA GLU A 3 13.30 5.25 -30.87
C GLU A 3 13.03 5.17 -29.36
N TYR A 4 12.64 6.29 -28.72
CA TYR A 4 12.26 6.33 -27.31
C TYR A 4 10.97 5.54 -27.04
N ILE A 5 9.96 5.68 -27.90
CA ILE A 5 8.70 4.93 -27.82
C ILE A 5 8.96 3.43 -28.03
N ASN A 6 9.81 3.07 -28.99
CA ASN A 6 10.16 1.67 -29.27
C ASN A 6 10.96 1.03 -28.11
N ASN A 7 11.75 1.83 -27.38
CA ASN A 7 12.45 1.36 -26.19
C ASN A 7 11.48 1.13 -25.02
N GLN A 8 10.54 2.05 -24.77
CA GLN A 8 9.50 1.88 -23.76
C GLN A 8 8.59 0.68 -24.03
N THR A 9 8.10 0.49 -25.26
CA THR A 9 7.24 -0.67 -25.57
C THR A 9 7.98 -2.00 -25.40
N LYS A 10 9.25 -2.09 -25.81
CA LYS A 10 10.07 -3.29 -25.61
C LYS A 10 10.36 -3.56 -24.14
N ARG A 11 10.60 -2.51 -23.36
CA ARG A 11 10.82 -2.59 -21.92
C ARG A 11 9.55 -3.06 -21.21
N GLN A 12 8.39 -2.50 -21.53
CA GLN A 12 7.10 -2.95 -21.02
C GLN A 12 6.85 -4.43 -21.31
N GLU A 13 7.13 -4.91 -22.52
CA GLU A 13 6.98 -6.34 -22.83
C GLU A 13 7.97 -7.24 -22.09
N ALA A 14 9.22 -6.80 -21.91
CA ALA A 14 10.19 -7.53 -21.11
C ALA A 14 9.75 -7.62 -19.63
N LEU A 15 9.24 -6.51 -19.08
CA LEU A 15 8.67 -6.46 -17.73
C LEU A 15 7.47 -7.41 -17.60
N LYS A 16 6.50 -7.35 -18.52
CA LYS A 16 5.36 -8.29 -18.54
C LYS A 16 5.80 -9.74 -18.60
N GLN A 17 6.82 -10.06 -19.39
CA GLN A 17 7.32 -11.43 -19.52
C GLN A 17 7.87 -11.96 -18.20
N VAL A 18 8.59 -11.12 -17.46
CA VAL A 18 9.13 -11.54 -16.16
C VAL A 18 8.03 -11.63 -15.09
N ILE A 19 7.05 -10.72 -15.12
CA ILE A 19 5.85 -10.84 -14.27
C ILE A 19 5.17 -12.19 -14.48
N ARG A 20 5.01 -12.62 -15.73
CA ARG A 20 4.47 -13.94 -16.06
C ARG A 20 5.37 -15.07 -15.55
N GLN A 21 6.69 -14.95 -15.64
CA GLN A 21 7.61 -15.96 -15.11
C GLN A 21 7.50 -16.11 -13.58
N LEU A 22 7.32 -15.00 -12.85
CA LEU A 22 7.08 -15.02 -11.40
C LEU A 22 5.73 -15.64 -11.05
N HIS A 23 4.72 -15.45 -11.90
CA HIS A 23 3.44 -16.15 -11.80
C HIS A 23 3.58 -17.67 -12.03
N ASP A 24 4.40 -18.08 -13.01
CA ASP A 24 4.70 -19.48 -13.32
C ASP A 24 5.54 -20.20 -12.23
N GLY A 25 5.84 -19.51 -11.12
CA GLY A 25 6.47 -20.08 -9.93
C GLY A 25 7.98 -19.88 -9.85
N ARG A 26 8.57 -19.07 -10.76
CA ARG A 26 9.96 -18.64 -10.57
C ARG A 26 10.08 -17.73 -9.35
N THR A 27 11.24 -17.79 -8.72
CA THR A 27 11.58 -16.92 -7.58
C THR A 27 12.11 -15.58 -8.07
N VAL A 28 12.04 -14.59 -7.19
CA VAL A 28 12.65 -13.27 -7.41
C VAL A 28 14.11 -13.41 -7.81
N ASP A 29 14.89 -14.23 -7.10
CA ASP A 29 16.32 -14.38 -7.35
C ASP A 29 16.64 -14.96 -8.73
N GLU A 30 15.77 -15.85 -9.25
CA GLU A 30 15.94 -16.46 -10.58
C GLU A 30 15.69 -15.47 -11.72
N VAL A 31 14.83 -14.48 -11.51
CA VAL A 31 14.54 -13.46 -12.52
C VAL A 31 15.30 -12.16 -12.29
N LYS A 32 15.91 -11.98 -11.11
CA LYS A 32 16.58 -10.74 -10.68
C LYS A 32 17.64 -10.27 -11.65
N ALA A 33 18.41 -11.19 -12.26
CA ALA A 33 19.44 -10.83 -13.24
C ALA A 33 18.85 -10.33 -14.58
N GLN A 34 17.75 -10.92 -15.06
CA GLN A 34 17.00 -10.41 -16.22
C GLN A 34 16.29 -9.08 -15.90
N PHE A 35 15.99 -8.85 -14.63
CA PHE A 35 15.32 -7.66 -14.13
C PHE A 35 16.27 -6.49 -13.85
N ALA A 36 17.51 -6.75 -13.41
CA ALA A 36 18.48 -5.72 -13.01
C ALA A 36 18.83 -4.75 -14.15
N GLU A 37 18.97 -5.23 -15.38
CA GLU A 37 19.17 -4.38 -16.57
C GLU A 37 17.92 -3.57 -16.94
N LEU A 38 16.73 -4.04 -16.58
CA LEU A 38 15.48 -3.32 -16.82
C LEU A 38 15.19 -2.29 -15.71
N LEU A 39 15.64 -2.57 -14.48
CA LEU A 39 15.37 -1.84 -13.22
C LEU A 39 16.00 -0.45 -13.12
N GLU A 40 17.09 -0.19 -13.84
CA GLU A 40 17.91 1.01 -13.67
C GLU A 40 17.13 2.32 -13.96
N ASP A 41 15.99 2.22 -14.66
CA ASP A 41 15.19 3.36 -15.13
C ASP A 41 13.65 3.19 -14.96
N VAL A 42 13.15 2.23 -14.18
CA VAL A 42 11.68 2.03 -14.05
C VAL A 42 11.12 2.95 -12.96
N GLY A 43 10.42 4.00 -13.40
CA GLY A 43 9.74 4.92 -12.49
C GLY A 43 8.32 4.50 -12.09
N ALA A 44 7.78 5.19 -11.09
CA ALA A 44 6.44 4.99 -10.55
C ALA A 44 5.33 4.84 -11.61
N THR A 45 5.34 5.73 -12.61
CA THR A 45 4.35 5.78 -13.68
C THR A 45 4.44 4.58 -14.63
N GLU A 46 5.63 4.06 -14.89
CA GLU A 46 5.82 2.88 -15.73
C GLU A 46 5.29 1.61 -15.04
N ILE A 47 5.50 1.47 -13.72
CA ILE A 47 4.93 0.38 -12.92
C ILE A 47 3.39 0.44 -12.97
N ALA A 48 2.81 1.62 -12.79
CA ALA A 48 1.37 1.78 -12.84
C ALA A 48 0.76 1.41 -14.21
N GLN A 49 1.43 1.81 -15.30
CA GLN A 49 1.03 1.43 -16.67
C GLN A 49 1.13 -0.07 -16.91
N LEU A 50 2.16 -0.71 -16.37
CA LEU A 50 2.38 -2.15 -16.47
C LEU A 50 1.26 -2.93 -15.77
N GLU A 51 0.86 -2.54 -14.56
CA GLU A 51 -0.26 -3.14 -13.84
C GLU A 51 -1.58 -2.99 -14.61
N GLN A 52 -1.85 -1.80 -15.14
CA GLN A 52 -3.02 -1.55 -15.97
C GLN A 52 -3.04 -2.41 -17.24
N ALA A 53 -1.89 -2.57 -17.90
CA ALA A 53 -1.77 -3.42 -19.09
C ALA A 53 -2.07 -4.89 -18.78
N LEU A 54 -1.54 -5.45 -17.68
CA LEU A 54 -1.79 -6.84 -17.29
C LEU A 54 -3.27 -7.12 -17.02
N ILE A 55 -3.95 -6.21 -16.32
CA ILE A 55 -5.40 -6.33 -16.06
C ILE A 55 -6.18 -6.27 -17.37
N SER A 56 -5.78 -5.37 -18.27
CA SER A 56 -6.44 -5.20 -19.58
C SER A 56 -6.24 -6.41 -20.49
N GLU A 57 -5.15 -7.16 -20.32
CA GLU A 57 -4.87 -8.44 -20.98
C GLU A 57 -5.60 -9.64 -20.34
N GLY A 58 -6.35 -9.42 -19.26
CA GLY A 58 -7.24 -10.41 -18.64
C GLY A 58 -6.68 -11.07 -17.38
N LEU A 59 -5.55 -10.61 -16.82
CA LEU A 59 -5.12 -11.09 -15.50
C LEU A 59 -6.10 -10.59 -14.42
N PRO A 60 -6.57 -11.47 -13.52
CA PRO A 60 -7.40 -11.06 -12.39
C PRO A 60 -6.68 -10.07 -11.47
N GLU A 61 -7.41 -9.11 -10.90
CA GLU A 61 -6.87 -8.12 -9.95
C GLU A 61 -6.19 -8.78 -8.74
N THR A 62 -6.72 -9.93 -8.28
CA THR A 62 -6.13 -10.71 -7.18
C THR A 62 -4.76 -11.28 -7.52
N GLU A 63 -4.54 -11.62 -8.78
CA GLU A 63 -3.25 -12.11 -9.26
C GLU A 63 -2.26 -10.96 -9.41
N VAL A 64 -2.71 -9.82 -9.94
CA VAL A 64 -1.90 -8.61 -10.04
C VAL A 64 -1.49 -8.11 -8.65
N LYS A 65 -2.36 -8.19 -7.65
CA LYS A 65 -2.03 -7.89 -6.25
C LYS A 65 -0.89 -8.76 -5.73
N ARG A 66 -0.93 -10.08 -5.95
CA ARG A 66 0.16 -11.00 -5.56
C ARG A 66 1.48 -10.67 -6.29
N LEU A 67 1.39 -10.30 -7.56
CA LEU A 67 2.54 -9.91 -8.37
C LEU A 67 3.11 -8.55 -7.95
N CYS A 68 2.26 -7.61 -7.50
CA CYS A 68 2.67 -6.29 -7.03
C CYS A 68 3.62 -6.40 -5.84
N ASP A 69 3.33 -7.26 -4.86
CA ASP A 69 4.22 -7.44 -3.70
C ASP A 69 5.60 -7.99 -4.08
N VAL A 70 5.64 -8.89 -5.07
CA VAL A 70 6.90 -9.46 -5.59
C VAL A 70 7.69 -8.42 -6.38
N HIS A 71 7.05 -7.68 -7.29
CA HIS A 71 7.74 -6.69 -8.10
C HIS A 71 8.13 -5.44 -7.33
N VAL A 72 7.28 -4.92 -6.43
CA VAL A 72 7.64 -3.79 -5.57
C VAL A 72 8.86 -4.11 -4.71
N ALA A 73 8.97 -5.34 -4.18
CA ALA A 73 10.17 -5.78 -3.46
C ALA A 73 11.44 -5.73 -4.34
N VAL A 74 11.28 -5.90 -5.65
CA VAL A 74 12.38 -5.87 -6.62
C VAL A 74 12.69 -4.46 -7.11
N PHE A 75 11.67 -3.62 -7.31
CA PHE A 75 11.78 -2.22 -7.72
C PHE A 75 12.13 -1.28 -6.55
N ARG A 76 12.12 -1.77 -5.31
CA ARG A 76 12.25 -0.95 -4.11
C ARG A 76 13.46 -0.02 -4.14
N GLU A 77 14.65 -0.55 -4.45
CA GLU A 77 15.88 0.26 -4.47
C GLU A 77 15.85 1.37 -5.53
N SER A 78 15.28 1.08 -6.71
CA SER A 78 15.14 2.05 -7.81
C SER A 78 14.11 3.13 -7.45
N LEU A 79 12.95 2.73 -6.92
CA LEU A 79 11.90 3.62 -6.45
C LEU A 79 12.34 4.51 -5.28
N GLU A 80 13.20 4.01 -4.39
CA GLU A 80 13.77 4.79 -3.30
C GLU A 80 14.86 5.78 -3.77
N ALA A 81 15.51 5.49 -4.89
CA ALA A 81 16.51 6.36 -5.51
C ALA A 81 15.88 7.51 -6.32
N GLU A 82 14.63 7.38 -6.74
CA GLU A 82 13.91 8.47 -7.41
C GLU A 82 13.73 9.68 -6.48
N ALA A 83 13.85 10.88 -7.05
CA ALA A 83 13.66 12.13 -6.32
C ALA A 83 12.21 12.21 -5.85
N LYS A 84 12.01 12.06 -4.54
CA LYS A 84 10.69 12.17 -3.94
C LYS A 84 10.15 13.58 -4.18
N PRO A 85 8.91 13.71 -4.68
CA PRO A 85 8.34 15.03 -4.87
C PRO A 85 8.18 15.72 -3.51
N GLU A 86 8.90 16.82 -3.31
CA GLU A 86 8.64 17.71 -2.17
C GLU A 86 7.25 18.33 -2.36
N SER A 87 6.32 18.01 -1.47
CA SER A 87 5.00 18.64 -1.46
C SER A 87 4.95 19.73 -0.39
N LEU A 88 4.60 20.95 -0.80
CA LEU A 88 4.46 22.08 0.11
C LEU A 88 3.26 21.93 1.06
N PRO A 89 3.34 22.44 2.30
CA PRO A 89 2.19 22.56 3.17
C PRO A 89 0.99 23.20 2.46
N GLY A 90 -0.17 22.54 2.51
CA GLY A 90 -1.39 22.96 1.82
C GLY A 90 -1.71 22.16 0.55
N HIS A 91 -0.74 21.45 -0.03
CA HIS A 91 -1.01 20.50 -1.10
C HIS A 91 -1.59 19.17 -0.55
N PRO A 92 -2.58 18.52 -1.19
CA PRO A 92 -3.14 17.24 -0.73
C PRO A 92 -2.09 16.14 -0.46
N VAL A 93 -1.09 16.00 -1.34
CA VAL A 93 0.03 15.05 -1.15
C VAL A 93 0.78 15.29 0.17
N HIS A 94 0.95 16.54 0.60
CA HIS A 94 1.60 16.83 1.88
C HIS A 94 0.78 16.28 3.05
N THR A 95 -0.55 16.41 2.99
CA THR A 95 -1.46 15.85 3.98
C THR A 95 -1.34 14.33 4.03
N PHE A 96 -1.41 13.64 2.89
CA PHE A 96 -1.28 12.17 2.82
C PHE A 96 0.05 11.67 3.41
N LEU A 97 1.17 12.32 3.06
CA LEU A 97 2.48 11.95 3.59
C LEU A 97 2.59 12.19 5.11
N ALA A 98 2.04 13.31 5.61
CA ALA A 98 2.01 13.59 7.04
C ALA A 98 1.14 12.57 7.81
N GLU A 99 0.03 12.15 7.22
CA GLU A 99 -0.85 11.10 7.77
C GLU A 99 -0.15 9.75 7.84
N ASN A 100 0.59 9.35 6.80
CA ASN A 100 1.38 8.12 6.83
C ASN A 100 2.44 8.15 7.93
N ALA A 101 3.13 9.28 8.09
CA ALA A 101 4.11 9.45 9.15
C ALA A 101 3.48 9.40 10.56
N ALA A 102 2.26 9.93 10.73
CA ALA A 102 1.52 9.84 11.99
C ALA A 102 1.02 8.41 12.24
N ALA A 103 0.46 7.76 11.21
CA ALA A 103 -0.04 6.39 11.28
C ALA A 103 1.07 5.38 11.60
N ALA A 104 2.28 5.58 11.09
CA ALA A 104 3.44 4.76 11.44
C ALA A 104 3.73 4.77 12.96
N LYS A 105 3.64 5.94 13.60
CA LYS A 105 3.81 6.05 15.06
C LYS A 105 2.68 5.35 15.82
N VAL A 106 1.43 5.51 15.38
CA VAL A 106 0.27 4.85 15.98
C VAL A 106 0.35 3.33 15.82
N LEU A 107 0.86 2.85 14.69
CA LEU A 107 1.10 1.43 14.46
C LEU A 107 2.16 0.87 15.42
N ASP A 108 3.25 1.61 15.66
CA ASP A 108 4.27 1.24 16.65
C ASP A 108 3.70 1.22 18.08
N GLU A 109 2.88 2.21 18.45
CA GLU A 109 2.16 2.23 19.74
C GLU A 109 1.24 1.02 19.91
N LEU A 110 0.52 0.63 18.85
CA LEU A 110 -0.31 -0.58 18.84
C LEU A 110 0.54 -1.83 19.02
N GLY A 111 1.67 -1.96 18.31
CA GLY A 111 2.61 -3.05 18.49
C GLY A 111 3.08 -3.18 19.94
N ALA A 112 3.49 -2.07 20.56
CA ALA A 112 3.92 -2.05 21.96
C ALA A 112 2.80 -2.47 22.93
N ALA A 113 1.57 -1.99 22.72
CA ALA A 113 0.42 -2.38 23.53
C ALA A 113 0.09 -3.88 23.41
N LEU A 114 0.23 -4.45 22.20
CA LEU A 114 0.04 -5.88 21.96
C LEU A 114 1.16 -6.73 22.58
N GLU A 115 2.42 -6.27 22.57
CA GLU A 115 3.50 -6.94 23.30
C GLU A 115 3.24 -6.95 24.81
N ALA A 116 2.80 -5.82 25.38
CA ALA A 116 2.44 -5.74 26.79
C ALA A 116 1.29 -6.70 27.14
N LEU A 117 0.28 -6.80 26.28
CA LEU A 117 -0.82 -7.76 26.42
C LEU A 117 -0.32 -9.21 26.38
N LYS A 118 0.57 -9.56 25.46
CA LYS A 118 1.14 -10.92 25.36
C LYS A 118 2.00 -11.27 26.58
N ALA A 119 2.73 -10.31 27.14
CA ALA A 119 3.56 -10.51 28.31
C ALA A 119 2.74 -10.66 29.61
N SER A 120 1.66 -9.90 29.75
CA SER A 120 0.78 -9.92 30.92
C SER A 120 -0.69 -9.79 30.52
N PRO A 121 -1.36 -10.90 30.12
CA PRO A 121 -2.76 -10.85 29.73
C PRO A 121 -3.67 -10.48 30.90
N GLY A 122 -4.39 -9.37 30.78
CA GLY A 122 -5.30 -8.90 31.82
C GLY A 122 -6.19 -7.76 31.34
N LEU A 123 -7.16 -7.37 32.16
CA LEU A 123 -8.14 -6.32 31.81
C LEU A 123 -7.48 -4.99 31.43
N ALA A 124 -6.43 -4.60 32.16
CA ALA A 124 -5.70 -3.36 31.90
C ALA A 124 -4.97 -3.38 30.55
N THR A 125 -4.21 -4.44 30.25
CA THR A 125 -3.46 -4.57 28.99
C THR A 125 -4.39 -4.80 27.79
N LEU A 126 -5.53 -5.46 27.99
CA LEU A 126 -6.60 -5.52 26.98
C LEU A 126 -7.18 -4.13 26.70
N GLY A 127 -7.45 -3.34 27.75
CA GLY A 127 -7.93 -1.96 27.59
C GLY A 127 -6.95 -1.08 26.82
N GLN A 128 -5.64 -1.19 27.11
CA GLN A 128 -4.58 -0.49 26.39
C GLN A 128 -4.52 -0.90 24.92
N ALA A 129 -4.54 -2.20 24.62
CA ALA A 129 -4.53 -2.70 23.25
C ALA A 129 -5.77 -2.26 22.46
N ARG A 130 -6.96 -2.24 23.09
CA ARG A 130 -8.20 -1.74 22.46
C ARG A 130 -8.12 -0.26 22.15
N GLN A 131 -7.59 0.55 23.08
CA GLN A 131 -7.42 1.98 22.85
C GLN A 131 -6.42 2.25 21.72
N ALA A 132 -5.29 1.54 21.70
CA ALA A 132 -4.31 1.67 20.63
C ALA A 132 -4.87 1.24 19.27
N LEU A 133 -5.65 0.15 19.22
CA LEU A 133 -6.33 -0.28 17.99
C LEU A 133 -7.38 0.75 17.54
N ALA A 134 -8.14 1.33 18.46
CA ALA A 134 -9.10 2.37 18.13
C ALA A 134 -8.41 3.59 17.49
N LYS A 135 -7.28 4.03 18.05
CA LYS A 135 -6.45 5.08 17.42
C LYS A 135 -5.97 4.68 16.03
N MET A 136 -5.49 3.44 15.85
CA MET A 136 -5.02 2.97 14.54
C MET A 136 -6.15 2.99 13.50
N ARG A 137 -7.37 2.64 13.90
CA ARG A 137 -8.55 2.64 13.02
C ARG A 137 -9.00 4.03 12.57
N GLU A 138 -8.56 5.11 13.23
CA GLU A 138 -8.78 6.46 12.71
C GLU A 138 -8.10 6.69 11.35
N TYR A 139 -7.06 5.90 11.03
CA TYR A 139 -6.41 5.89 9.73
C TYR A 139 -7.34 5.43 8.58
N GLU A 140 -8.50 4.85 8.88
CA GLU A 140 -9.56 4.60 7.90
C GLU A 140 -9.93 5.86 7.09
N LYS A 141 -9.92 7.05 7.72
CA LYS A 141 -10.20 8.32 7.04
C LYS A 141 -9.24 8.60 5.88
N HIS A 142 -7.98 8.21 6.05
CA HIS A 142 -6.97 8.33 5.01
C HIS A 142 -7.29 7.40 3.82
N TYR A 143 -7.68 6.15 4.07
CA TYR A 143 -8.14 5.23 3.01
C TYR A 143 -9.38 5.76 2.31
N LEU A 144 -10.38 6.23 3.05
CA LEU A 144 -11.60 6.79 2.48
C LEU A 144 -11.32 8.02 1.60
N ARG A 145 -10.40 8.91 1.99
CA ARG A 145 -9.98 10.04 1.14
C ARG A 145 -9.34 9.56 -0.17
N LYS A 146 -8.46 8.57 -0.11
CA LYS A 146 -7.86 8.03 -1.33
C LYS A 146 -8.91 7.40 -2.23
N GLU A 147 -9.76 6.54 -1.68
CA GLU A 147 -10.75 5.77 -2.42
C GLU A 147 -11.86 6.62 -3.03
N ASN A 148 -12.37 7.62 -2.30
CA ASN A 148 -13.54 8.38 -2.71
C ASN A 148 -13.19 9.74 -3.34
N ILE A 149 -11.95 10.20 -3.20
CA ILE A 149 -11.52 11.49 -3.74
C ILE A 149 -10.38 11.29 -4.73
N LEU A 150 -9.20 10.81 -4.29
CA LEU A 150 -8.01 10.78 -5.16
C LEU A 150 -8.13 9.78 -6.32
N PHE A 151 -8.56 8.54 -6.05
CA PHE A 151 -8.66 7.46 -7.03
C PHE A 151 -9.60 7.82 -8.19
N PRO A 152 -10.81 8.37 -7.98
CA PRO A 152 -11.69 8.78 -9.08
C PRO A 152 -11.08 9.78 -10.07
N TYR A 153 -10.14 10.64 -9.65
CA TYR A 153 -9.41 11.51 -10.58
C TYR A 153 -8.32 10.73 -11.32
N LEU A 154 -7.53 9.94 -10.59
CA LEU A 154 -6.48 9.09 -11.17
C LEU A 154 -7.02 8.08 -12.20
N GLU A 155 -8.20 7.51 -11.95
CA GLU A 155 -8.86 6.57 -12.85
C GLU A 155 -9.20 7.18 -14.21
N LYS A 156 -9.46 8.50 -14.27
CA LYS A 156 -9.64 9.23 -15.55
C LYS A 156 -8.35 9.32 -16.37
N HIS A 157 -7.20 9.06 -15.73
CA HIS A 157 -5.85 9.11 -16.30
C HIS A 157 -5.21 7.71 -16.38
N ASP A 158 -6.03 6.68 -16.64
CA ASP A 158 -5.63 5.28 -16.85
C ASP A 158 -4.89 4.64 -15.66
N PHE A 159 -5.27 5.02 -14.42
CA PHE A 159 -4.68 4.50 -13.18
C PHE A 159 -5.63 3.56 -12.41
N ARG A 160 -6.57 2.92 -13.11
CA ARG A 160 -7.62 2.10 -12.48
C ARG A 160 -7.08 0.80 -11.87
N GLY A 161 -6.11 0.17 -12.52
CA GLY A 161 -5.48 -1.05 -12.03
C GLY A 161 -4.78 -0.88 -10.68
N PRO A 162 -3.82 0.05 -10.57
CA PRO A 162 -3.12 0.28 -9.30
C PRO A 162 -4.06 0.72 -8.16
N SER A 163 -5.05 1.58 -8.45
CA SER A 163 -6.04 2.01 -7.44
C SER A 163 -6.93 0.85 -6.95
N ALA A 164 -7.37 -0.05 -7.83
CA ALA A 164 -8.12 -1.24 -7.44
C ALA A 164 -7.29 -2.19 -6.56
N VAL A 165 -6.02 -2.41 -6.89
CA VAL A 165 -5.11 -3.22 -6.07
C VAL A 165 -4.90 -2.60 -4.68
N MET A 166 -4.69 -1.28 -4.62
CA MET A 166 -4.55 -0.58 -3.34
C MET A 166 -5.80 -0.68 -2.48
N TRP A 167 -6.99 -0.52 -3.09
CA TRP A 167 -8.26 -0.69 -2.40
C TRP A 167 -8.41 -2.10 -1.83
N ALA A 168 -8.11 -3.13 -2.61
CA ALA A 168 -8.16 -4.51 -2.14
C ALA A 168 -7.20 -4.78 -0.97
N ILE A 169 -6.10 -4.03 -0.83
CA ILE A 169 -5.22 -4.09 0.34
C ILE A 169 -5.86 -3.37 1.54
N HIS A 170 -6.50 -2.22 1.33
CA HIS A 170 -7.24 -1.53 2.39
C HIS A 170 -8.35 -2.42 2.98
N ASP A 171 -9.05 -3.19 2.15
CA ASP A 171 -10.07 -4.12 2.61
C ASP A 171 -9.51 -5.26 3.48
N ASP A 172 -8.33 -5.78 3.15
CA ASP A 172 -7.64 -6.75 4.01
C ASP A 172 -7.26 -6.14 5.36
N VAL A 173 -6.74 -4.91 5.36
CA VAL A 173 -6.40 -4.17 6.59
C VAL A 173 -7.64 -3.95 7.46
N ARG A 174 -8.78 -3.58 6.85
CA ARG A 174 -10.08 -3.45 7.55
C ARG A 174 -10.54 -4.77 8.15
N ALA A 175 -10.39 -5.86 7.41
CA ALA A 175 -10.73 -7.20 7.89
C ALA A 175 -9.86 -7.59 9.10
N ASP A 176 -8.56 -7.33 9.04
CA ASP A 176 -7.63 -7.59 10.15
C ASP A 176 -7.91 -6.71 11.36
N TRP A 177 -8.23 -5.42 11.18
CA TRP A 177 -8.66 -4.54 12.28
C TRP A 177 -9.91 -5.08 12.98
N LYS A 178 -10.89 -5.56 12.20
CA LYS A 178 -12.12 -6.15 12.75
C LYS A 178 -11.83 -7.45 13.50
N ALA A 179 -10.98 -8.31 12.94
CA ALA A 179 -10.59 -9.57 13.57
C ALA A 179 -9.80 -9.34 14.88
N LEU A 180 -8.86 -8.39 14.88
CA LEU A 180 -8.10 -8.02 16.06
C LEU A 180 -9.00 -7.39 17.14
N ALA A 181 -9.95 -6.54 16.75
CA ALA A 181 -10.93 -5.99 17.69
C ALA A 181 -11.75 -7.11 18.36
N ALA A 182 -12.25 -8.08 17.57
CA ALA A 182 -13.01 -9.21 18.10
C ALA A 182 -12.15 -10.10 19.04
N LEU A 183 -10.87 -10.31 18.71
CA LEU A 183 -9.92 -11.02 19.57
C LEU A 183 -9.72 -10.29 20.90
N LEU A 184 -9.50 -8.98 20.86
CA LEU A 184 -9.30 -8.16 22.05
C LEU A 184 -10.56 -8.08 22.92
N GLU A 185 -11.76 -8.10 22.32
CA GLU A 185 -13.03 -8.18 23.06
C GLU A 185 -13.21 -9.52 23.76
N ARG A 186 -12.93 -10.62 23.07
CA ARG A 186 -13.00 -11.98 23.63
C ARG A 186 -12.00 -12.20 24.77
N GLY A 187 -10.83 -11.55 24.70
CA GLY A 187 -9.75 -11.74 25.67
C GLY A 187 -9.15 -13.16 25.62
N PRO A 188 -8.41 -13.59 26.66
CA PRO A 188 -7.67 -14.86 26.66
C PRO A 188 -8.56 -16.09 26.92
N ALA A 189 -9.76 -16.16 26.32
CA ALA A 189 -10.70 -17.27 26.53
C ALA A 189 -10.14 -18.65 26.10
N GLY A 190 -9.23 -18.67 25.12
CA GLY A 190 -8.48 -19.87 24.69
C GLY A 190 -7.15 -20.08 25.43
N GLY A 191 -6.90 -19.29 26.48
CA GLY A 191 -5.63 -19.26 27.22
C GLY A 191 -4.60 -18.26 26.66
N PRO A 192 -3.56 -17.92 27.44
CA PRO A 192 -2.53 -16.95 27.05
C PRO A 192 -1.77 -17.30 25.76
N ALA A 193 -1.49 -18.59 25.52
CA ALA A 193 -0.74 -19.04 24.35
C ALA A 193 -1.54 -18.84 23.05
N ALA A 194 -2.81 -19.24 23.04
CA ALA A 194 -3.68 -19.04 21.88
C ALA A 194 -3.89 -17.54 21.55
N LEU A 195 -4.06 -16.70 22.58
CA LEU A 195 -4.12 -15.24 22.41
C LEU A 195 -2.83 -14.72 21.74
N LYS A 196 -1.67 -15.16 22.21
CA LYS A 196 -0.37 -14.75 21.68
C LYS A 196 -0.21 -15.10 20.21
N ASP A 197 -0.56 -16.32 19.82
CA ASP A 197 -0.44 -16.78 18.44
C ASP A 197 -1.40 -16.03 17.50
N GLU A 198 -2.65 -15.84 17.91
CA GLU A 198 -3.62 -15.07 17.12
C GLU A 198 -3.23 -13.59 17.00
N VAL A 199 -2.77 -12.96 18.09
CA VAL A 199 -2.26 -11.57 18.06
C VAL A 199 -1.07 -11.47 17.11
N ASN A 200 -0.09 -12.36 17.20
CA ASN A 200 1.08 -12.35 16.32
C ASN A 200 0.68 -12.47 14.85
N ARG A 201 -0.20 -13.41 14.52
CA ARG A 201 -0.66 -13.63 13.14
C ARG A 201 -1.38 -12.41 12.58
N LEU A 202 -2.37 -11.89 13.31
CA LEU A 202 -3.17 -10.74 12.86
C LEU A 202 -2.32 -9.47 12.79
N TYR A 203 -1.50 -9.20 13.80
CA TYR A 203 -0.66 -8.01 13.82
C TYR A 203 0.40 -8.04 12.72
N LEU A 204 1.03 -9.19 12.47
CA LEU A 204 2.02 -9.32 11.39
C LEU A 204 1.39 -9.07 10.02
N SER A 205 0.23 -9.67 9.74
CA SER A 205 -0.53 -9.45 8.50
C SER A 205 -0.85 -7.96 8.32
N MET A 206 -1.56 -7.38 9.28
CA MET A 206 -2.02 -5.99 9.26
C MET A 206 -0.86 -4.98 9.19
N SER A 207 0.16 -5.13 10.04
CA SER A 207 1.26 -4.17 10.13
C SER A 207 2.14 -4.20 8.88
N THR A 208 2.35 -5.39 8.28
CA THR A 208 3.03 -5.52 6.99
C THR A 208 2.23 -4.81 5.90
N ALA A 209 0.93 -5.11 5.77
CA ALA A 209 0.08 -4.50 4.75
C ALA A 209 0.05 -2.95 4.87
N VAL A 210 -0.06 -2.41 6.08
CA VAL A 210 -0.06 -0.96 6.33
C VAL A 210 1.30 -0.33 5.94
N ARG A 211 2.43 -0.94 6.31
CA ARG A 211 3.76 -0.41 5.98
C ARG A 211 4.05 -0.48 4.48
N GLU A 212 3.66 -1.58 3.84
CA GLU A 212 3.75 -1.71 2.38
C GLU A 212 2.86 -0.69 1.67
N MET A 213 1.69 -0.37 2.22
CA MET A 213 0.84 0.69 1.68
C MET A 213 1.51 2.07 1.78
N PHE A 214 2.13 2.42 2.92
CA PHE A 214 2.91 3.67 3.01
C PHE A 214 3.99 3.76 1.93
N PHE A 215 4.69 2.65 1.69
CA PHE A 215 5.72 2.58 0.65
C PHE A 215 5.13 2.79 -0.74
N LYS A 216 4.06 2.06 -1.09
CA LYS A 216 3.42 2.15 -2.40
C LYS A 216 2.82 3.54 -2.62
N GLU A 217 2.28 4.16 -1.58
CA GLU A 217 1.78 5.54 -1.66
C GLU A 217 2.89 6.54 -1.96
N GLN A 218 3.95 6.50 -1.16
CA GLN A 218 5.05 7.46 -1.24
C GLN A 218 5.83 7.35 -2.55
N ASN A 219 6.00 6.13 -3.06
CA ASN A 219 6.89 5.88 -4.20
C ASN A 219 6.16 5.52 -5.49
N ILE A 220 4.84 5.29 -5.48
CA ILE A 220 4.07 4.94 -6.69
C ILE A 220 2.87 5.87 -6.85
N LEU A 221 1.95 5.88 -5.89
CA LEU A 221 0.69 6.64 -5.99
C LEU A 221 0.93 8.14 -6.13
N HIS A 222 1.67 8.74 -5.20
CA HIS A 222 1.84 10.19 -5.15
C HIS A 222 2.69 10.73 -6.31
N PRO A 223 3.82 10.10 -6.71
CA PRO A 223 4.54 10.50 -7.90
C PRO A 223 3.67 10.44 -9.16
N ALA A 224 2.95 9.33 -9.38
CA ALA A 224 2.07 9.19 -10.54
C ALA A 224 0.92 10.21 -10.50
N ALA A 225 0.37 10.51 -9.32
CA ALA A 225 -0.66 11.53 -9.16
C ALA A 225 -0.15 12.93 -9.50
N LEU A 226 1.06 13.28 -9.07
CA LEU A 226 1.65 14.59 -9.36
C LEU A 226 1.97 14.77 -10.84
N GLU A 227 2.32 13.69 -11.54
CA GLU A 227 2.55 13.71 -12.99
C GLU A 227 1.24 13.82 -13.79
N LYS A 228 0.17 13.13 -13.33
CA LYS A 228 -1.08 12.97 -14.10
C LYS A 228 -2.12 14.05 -13.84
N LEU A 229 -2.31 14.47 -12.60
CA LEU A 229 -3.39 15.39 -12.25
C LEU A 229 -3.01 16.84 -12.56
N SER A 230 -3.97 17.56 -13.15
CA SER A 230 -3.90 19.00 -13.34
C SER A 230 -4.07 19.77 -12.02
N LEU A 231 -3.70 21.06 -12.02
CA LEU A 231 -3.90 21.95 -10.88
C LEU A 231 -5.39 22.10 -10.49
N GLU A 232 -6.30 22.08 -11.47
CA GLU A 232 -7.74 22.16 -11.21
C GLU A 232 -8.25 20.91 -10.51
N GLU A 233 -7.78 19.73 -10.91
CA GLU A 233 -8.13 18.47 -10.25
C GLU A 233 -7.56 18.42 -8.83
N TRP A 234 -6.32 18.89 -8.61
CA TRP A 234 -5.76 19.02 -7.26
C TRP A 234 -6.55 19.99 -6.39
N ALA A 235 -7.00 21.11 -6.93
CA ALA A 235 -7.87 22.04 -6.22
C ALA A 235 -9.21 21.40 -5.85
N ALA A 236 -9.78 20.59 -6.74
CA ALA A 236 -11.00 19.85 -6.48
C ALA A 236 -10.81 18.76 -5.41
N VAL A 237 -9.70 18.01 -5.46
CA VAL A 237 -9.31 17.04 -4.42
C VAL A 237 -9.25 17.75 -3.06
N ARG A 238 -8.52 18.88 -2.99
CA ARG A 238 -8.37 19.69 -1.78
C ARG A 238 -9.72 20.16 -1.22
N ALA A 239 -10.64 20.60 -2.09
CA ALA A 239 -11.94 21.08 -1.66
C ALA A 239 -12.81 20.00 -1.00
N GLN A 240 -12.64 18.74 -1.40
CA GLN A 240 -13.41 17.59 -0.90
C GLN A 240 -12.80 16.94 0.36
N GLU A 241 -11.53 17.21 0.70
CA GLU A 241 -10.84 16.56 1.84
C GLU A 241 -11.61 16.69 3.17
N ALA A 242 -12.25 17.84 3.40
CA ALA A 242 -12.98 18.15 4.63
C ALA A 242 -14.28 17.34 4.80
N GLU A 243 -14.80 16.72 3.74
CA GLU A 243 -16.03 15.91 3.81
C GLU A 243 -15.81 14.57 4.53
N ILE A 244 -14.57 14.07 4.53
CA ILE A 244 -14.21 12.77 5.13
C ILE A 244 -13.52 12.96 6.50
N GLY A 245 -12.90 14.12 6.73
CA GLY A 245 -12.35 14.54 8.03
C GLY A 245 -10.87 14.30 8.17
#